data_AF-A0A835LC30-F1
#
_entry.id   AF-A0A835LC30-F1
#
_cell.length_a   1.000
_cell.length_b   1.000
_cell.length_c   1.000
_cell.angle_alpha   90.00
_cell.angle_beta   90.00
_cell.angle_gamma   90.00
#
_symmetry.space_group_name_H-M   'P 1'
#
loop_
_entity.id
_entity.type
_entity.pdbx_description
1 polymer ?
#
loop_
_entity_poly.entity_id
_entity_poly.type
_entity_poly.pdbx_seq_one_letter_code
_entity_poly.pdbx_strand_id
1 'polypeptide(L)'
;NGCVPPSVLLVLVNEHLLKDNLALDFVLEVFATVKAERGVTSLVTALKRGQLEGRLLEFLPLNRRSEDVLAASFASRGLGELLRLHRAQASQEARRELTQALLDELAEDKPVRDLIQDLRDMAHKHSIPEHEVVAIIWQCVMSRGEWNKKEELLAEQAAKHLRHYTPLLAAFAQSAKAEIALLTKVQEYCYENMNFMRAFSKLVVMLYKTNVLSEEVILKWYREPNSSKGKVMFLDQMKKFVEWLQSAEEESESGEEED
;
A
#
# COMPACT_ATOMS: atom_id res chain seq x y z
N ASN A 1 25.78 12.34 -24.84
CA ASN A 1 25.72 11.11 -25.65
C ASN A 1 24.51 11.17 -26.55
N GLY A 2 24.69 11.41 -27.85
CA GLY A 2 23.64 11.68 -28.84
C GLY A 2 22.75 10.50 -29.21
N CYS A 3 22.24 9.77 -28.20
CA CYS A 3 21.23 8.74 -28.40
C CYS A 3 19.84 9.36 -28.40
N VAL A 4 18.97 8.89 -29.29
CA VAL A 4 17.57 9.30 -29.34
C VAL A 4 16.87 8.89 -28.03
N PRO A 5 16.11 9.79 -27.37
CA PRO A 5 15.43 9.46 -26.13
C PRO A 5 14.34 8.40 -26.38
N PRO A 6 14.10 7.46 -25.44
CA PRO A 6 13.09 6.41 -25.60
C PRO A 6 11.69 6.96 -25.89
N SER A 7 11.37 8.18 -25.43
CA SER A 7 10.11 8.86 -25.72
C SER A 7 9.80 9.03 -27.22
N VAL A 8 10.80 8.91 -28.10
CA VAL A 8 10.59 8.89 -29.56
C VAL A 8 9.62 7.79 -30.00
N LEU A 9 9.55 6.68 -29.27
CA LEU A 9 8.67 5.56 -29.59
C LEU A 9 7.19 5.98 -29.56
N LEU A 10 6.83 7.05 -28.85
CA LEU A 10 5.47 7.59 -28.83
C LEU A 10 4.98 8.06 -30.21
N VAL A 11 5.88 8.35 -31.14
CA VAL A 11 5.53 8.65 -32.54
C VAL A 11 4.80 7.47 -33.20
N LEU A 12 5.01 6.25 -32.70
CA LEU A 12 4.32 5.04 -33.17
C LEU A 12 2.86 4.97 -32.73
N VAL A 13 2.45 5.77 -31.74
CA VAL A 13 1.04 5.89 -31.30
C VAL A 13 0.27 6.76 -32.31
N ASN A 14 0.21 6.27 -33.54
CA ASN A 14 -0.48 6.87 -34.68
C ASN A 14 -1.47 5.85 -35.23
N GLU A 15 -2.70 6.27 -35.53
CA GLU A 15 -3.78 5.38 -35.96
C GLU A 15 -3.39 4.46 -37.12
N HIS A 16 -2.62 4.95 -38.10
CA HIS A 16 -2.18 4.13 -39.23
C HIS A 16 -1.17 3.04 -38.84
N LEU A 17 -0.32 3.30 -37.85
CA LEU A 17 0.67 2.34 -37.36
C LEU A 17 0.07 1.34 -36.36
N LEU A 18 -1.01 1.72 -35.68
CA LEU A 18 -1.73 0.87 -34.73
C LEU A 18 -2.66 -0.14 -35.41
N LYS A 19 -3.23 0.19 -36.58
CA LYS A 19 -4.24 -0.65 -37.26
C LYS A 19 -3.73 -2.05 -37.64
N ASP A 20 -2.47 -2.16 -38.07
CA ASP A 20 -1.89 -3.39 -38.62
C ASP A 20 -0.85 -4.05 -37.69
N ASN A 21 -0.89 -3.78 -36.38
CA ASN A 21 0.12 -4.19 -35.39
C ASN A 21 1.55 -3.68 -35.65
N LEU A 22 1.79 -2.84 -36.66
CA LEU A 22 3.13 -2.36 -37.01
C LEU A 22 3.84 -1.67 -35.83
N ALA A 23 3.11 -0.83 -35.09
CA ALA A 23 3.64 -0.20 -33.88
C ALA A 23 4.00 -1.22 -32.80
N LEU A 24 3.10 -2.19 -32.55
CA LEU A 24 3.30 -3.23 -31.54
C LEU A 24 4.48 -4.14 -31.89
N ASP A 25 4.53 -4.65 -33.11
CA ASP A 25 5.59 -5.55 -33.57
C ASP A 25 6.96 -4.87 -33.55
N PHE A 26 7.02 -3.61 -33.98
CA PHE A 26 8.24 -2.82 -33.91
C PHE A 26 8.70 -2.60 -32.47
N VAL A 27 7.78 -2.21 -31.56
CA VAL A 27 8.11 -1.99 -30.14
C VAL A 27 8.57 -3.28 -29.47
N LEU A 28 7.90 -4.39 -29.75
CA LEU A 28 8.28 -5.71 -29.24
C LEU A 28 9.68 -6.11 -29.71
N GLU A 29 10.00 -5.90 -30.98
CA GLU A 29 11.32 -6.17 -31.53
C GLU A 29 12.38 -5.29 -30.85
N VAL A 30 12.17 -3.96 -30.81
CA VAL A 30 13.10 -3.02 -30.15
C VAL A 30 13.34 -3.39 -28.69
N PHE A 31 12.29 -3.71 -27.93
CA PHE A 31 12.41 -4.10 -26.53
C PHE A 31 13.14 -5.43 -26.37
N ALA A 32 12.84 -6.42 -27.20
CA ALA A 32 13.53 -7.71 -27.18
C ALA A 32 15.02 -7.56 -27.52
N THR A 33 15.36 -6.77 -28.55
CA THR A 33 16.75 -6.50 -28.93
C THR A 33 17.50 -5.76 -27.83
N VAL A 34 16.92 -4.69 -27.25
CA VAL A 34 17.57 -3.94 -26.17
C VAL A 34 17.76 -4.82 -24.92
N LYS A 35 16.78 -5.68 -24.61
CA LYS A 35 16.91 -6.66 -23.52
C LYS A 35 18.06 -7.63 -23.79
N ALA A 36 18.17 -8.14 -25.01
CA ALA A 36 19.22 -9.10 -25.40
C ALA A 36 20.62 -8.46 -25.36
N GLU A 37 20.77 -7.24 -25.85
CA GLU A 37 22.08 -6.56 -25.95
C GLU A 37 22.54 -5.91 -24.65
N ARG A 38 21.62 -5.33 -23.86
CA ARG A 38 21.96 -4.48 -22.71
C ARG A 38 21.33 -4.93 -21.39
N GLY A 39 20.56 -6.01 -21.40
CA GLY A 39 19.89 -6.55 -20.24
C GLY A 39 18.61 -5.81 -19.86
N VAL A 40 17.81 -6.47 -19.02
CA VAL A 40 16.49 -5.99 -18.57
C VAL A 40 16.57 -4.68 -17.78
N THR A 41 17.59 -4.51 -16.94
CA THR A 41 17.76 -3.30 -16.11
C THR A 41 17.93 -2.05 -16.95
N SER A 42 18.70 -2.14 -18.04
CA SER A 42 18.92 -1.04 -18.98
C SER A 42 17.63 -0.68 -19.72
N LEU A 43 16.87 -1.68 -20.16
CA LEU A 43 15.57 -1.49 -20.80
C LEU A 43 14.57 -0.81 -19.85
N VAL A 44 14.41 -1.33 -18.63
CA VAL A 44 13.53 -0.73 -17.62
C VAL A 44 13.92 0.72 -17.33
N THR A 45 15.21 1.01 -17.20
CA THR A 45 15.69 2.38 -16.97
C THR A 45 15.39 3.30 -18.15
N ALA A 46 15.48 2.78 -19.39
CA ALA A 46 15.14 3.53 -20.59
C ALA A 46 13.62 3.84 -20.65
N LEU A 47 12.77 2.85 -20.35
CA LEU A 47 11.31 3.04 -20.29
C LEU A 47 10.92 4.08 -19.22
N LYS A 48 11.56 4.03 -18.04
CA LYS A 48 11.38 5.01 -16.95
C LYS A 48 11.74 6.41 -17.38
N ARG A 49 12.92 6.58 -17.99
CA ARG A 49 13.37 7.88 -18.51
C ARG A 49 12.48 8.41 -19.62
N GLY A 50 11.87 7.53 -20.41
CA GLY A 50 10.93 7.88 -21.47
C GLY A 50 9.48 8.01 -21.02
N GLN A 51 9.16 7.74 -19.75
CA GLN A 51 7.79 7.66 -19.21
C GLN A 51 6.88 6.73 -20.03
N LEU A 52 7.44 5.61 -20.49
CA LEU A 52 6.74 4.66 -21.36
C LEU A 52 6.07 3.52 -20.61
N GLU A 53 6.48 3.22 -19.37
CA GLU A 53 5.94 2.08 -18.62
C GLU A 53 4.42 2.11 -18.42
N GLY A 54 3.82 3.31 -18.33
CA GLY A 54 2.38 3.47 -18.11
C GLY A 54 1.58 3.49 -19.40
N ARG A 55 2.29 3.56 -20.53
CA ARG A 55 1.73 3.80 -21.87
C ARG A 55 1.87 2.58 -22.77
N LEU A 56 2.24 1.42 -22.21
CA LEU A 56 2.48 0.21 -22.99
C LEU A 56 1.23 -0.26 -23.75
N LEU A 57 0.03 -0.05 -23.17
CA LEU A 57 -1.24 -0.31 -23.84
C LEU A 57 -1.48 0.57 -25.08
N GLU A 58 -0.86 1.75 -25.17
CA GLU A 58 -1.05 2.67 -26.29
C GLU A 58 -0.48 2.14 -27.60
N PHE A 59 0.50 1.23 -27.54
CA PHE A 59 1.08 0.59 -28.71
C PHE A 59 0.20 -0.51 -29.31
N LEU A 60 -0.86 -0.95 -28.61
CA LEU A 60 -1.80 -1.94 -29.13
C LEU A 60 -2.81 -1.30 -30.10
N PRO A 61 -3.30 -2.07 -31.08
CA PRO A 61 -4.44 -1.67 -31.92
C PRO A 61 -5.63 -1.23 -31.07
N LEU A 62 -6.30 -0.14 -31.47
CA LEU A 62 -7.40 0.46 -30.70
C LEU A 62 -8.53 -0.52 -30.39
N ASN A 63 -8.85 -1.42 -31.32
CA ASN A 63 -9.89 -2.44 -31.19
C ASN A 63 -9.49 -3.66 -30.35
N ARG A 64 -8.23 -3.77 -29.92
CA ARG A 64 -7.68 -4.91 -29.15
C ARG A 64 -6.91 -4.46 -27.91
N ARG A 65 -7.07 -3.21 -27.48
CA ARG A 65 -6.36 -2.66 -26.33
C ARG A 65 -6.90 -3.25 -25.04
N SER A 66 -6.22 -4.28 -24.54
CA SER A 66 -6.51 -4.90 -23.25
C SER A 66 -5.25 -5.43 -22.58
N GLU A 67 -5.31 -5.59 -21.26
CA GLU A 67 -4.25 -6.20 -20.44
C GLU A 67 -3.91 -7.62 -20.91
N ASP A 68 -4.92 -8.39 -21.33
CA ASP A 68 -4.72 -9.77 -21.79
C ASP A 68 -3.94 -9.82 -23.11
N VAL A 69 -4.27 -8.94 -24.06
CA VAL A 69 -3.55 -8.84 -25.34
C VAL A 69 -2.12 -8.35 -25.10
N LEU A 70 -1.94 -7.35 -24.23
CA LEU A 70 -0.62 -6.86 -23.85
C LEU A 70 0.21 -8.00 -23.23
N ALA A 71 -0.39 -8.76 -22.30
CA ALA A 71 0.26 -9.87 -21.63
C ALA A 71 0.70 -10.97 -22.62
N ALA A 72 -0.20 -11.38 -23.51
CA ALA A 72 0.10 -12.39 -24.53
C ALA A 72 1.22 -11.93 -25.48
N SER A 73 1.13 -10.70 -25.99
CA SER A 73 2.11 -10.14 -26.92
C SER A 73 3.50 -10.04 -26.29
N PHE A 74 3.61 -9.53 -25.06
CA PHE A 74 4.90 -9.38 -24.38
C PHE A 74 5.48 -10.72 -23.91
N ALA A 75 4.63 -11.64 -23.44
CA ALA A 75 5.08 -12.98 -23.05
C ALA A 75 5.66 -13.75 -24.24
N SER A 76 5.06 -13.65 -25.43
CA SER A 76 5.54 -14.35 -26.64
C SER A 76 6.95 -13.94 -27.07
N ARG A 77 7.42 -12.77 -26.64
CA ARG A 77 8.76 -12.22 -26.94
C ARG A 77 9.70 -12.26 -25.72
N GLY A 78 9.30 -12.95 -24.65
CA GLY A 78 10.11 -13.04 -23.43
C GLY A 78 10.23 -11.71 -22.67
N LEU A 79 9.24 -10.82 -22.75
CA LEU A 79 9.23 -9.50 -22.11
C LEU A 79 8.35 -9.47 -20.83
N GLY A 80 8.19 -10.60 -20.14
CA GLY A 80 7.33 -10.71 -18.96
C GLY A 80 7.69 -9.75 -17.82
N GLU A 81 8.97 -9.35 -17.71
CA GLU A 81 9.42 -8.38 -16.72
C GLU A 81 8.85 -6.98 -16.96
N LEU A 82 8.56 -6.62 -18.22
CA LEU A 82 7.91 -5.35 -18.56
C LEU A 82 6.43 -5.36 -18.18
N LEU A 83 5.74 -6.50 -18.29
CA LEU A 83 4.37 -6.64 -17.79
C LEU A 83 4.32 -6.47 -16.28
N ARG A 84 5.30 -7.05 -15.57
CA ARG A 84 5.43 -6.85 -14.12
C ARG A 84 5.68 -5.38 -13.78
N LEU A 85 6.50 -4.68 -14.57
CA LEU A 85 6.74 -3.25 -14.41
C LEU A 85 5.44 -2.44 -14.64
N HIS A 86 4.71 -2.73 -15.72
CA HIS A 86 3.44 -2.08 -16.05
C HIS A 86 2.43 -2.19 -14.91
N ARG A 87 2.18 -3.42 -14.45
CA ARG A 87 1.25 -3.69 -13.34
C ARG A 87 1.70 -3.04 -12.04
N ALA A 88 3.00 -3.08 -11.74
CA ALA A 88 3.54 -2.43 -10.55
C ALA A 88 3.36 -0.91 -10.58
N GLN A 89 3.52 -0.29 -11.76
CA GLN A 89 3.27 1.15 -11.91
C GLN A 89 1.79 1.49 -11.81
N ALA A 90 0.90 0.76 -12.49
CA ALA A 90 -0.53 0.99 -12.41
C ALA A 90 -1.02 0.90 -10.95
N SER A 91 -0.55 -0.10 -10.21
CA SER A 91 -0.80 -0.23 -8.76
C SER A 91 -0.22 0.95 -7.95
N GLN A 92 1.00 1.41 -8.28
CA GLN A 92 1.60 2.56 -7.63
C GLN A 92 0.84 3.87 -7.88
N GLU A 93 0.39 4.10 -9.12
CA GLU A 93 -0.38 5.28 -9.51
C GLU A 93 -1.75 5.28 -8.85
N ALA A 94 -2.44 4.14 -8.84
CA ALA A 94 -3.71 3.98 -8.14
C ALA A 94 -3.59 4.30 -6.64
N ARG A 95 -2.53 3.82 -5.98
CA ARG A 95 -2.25 4.19 -4.58
C ARG A 95 -2.00 5.68 -4.41
N ARG A 96 -1.22 6.30 -5.31
CA ARG A 96 -0.94 7.74 -5.24
C ARG A 96 -2.21 8.56 -5.40
N GLU A 97 -3.09 8.18 -6.32
CA GLU A 97 -4.39 8.81 -6.53
C GLU A 97 -5.27 8.68 -5.28
N LEU A 98 -5.38 7.47 -4.71
CA LEU A 98 -6.14 7.25 -3.47
C LEU A 98 -5.57 8.05 -2.30
N THR A 99 -4.24 8.10 -2.13
CA THR A 99 -3.59 8.92 -1.11
C THR A 99 -3.92 10.40 -1.28
N GLN A 100 -3.82 10.94 -2.49
CA GLN A 100 -4.09 12.35 -2.74
C GLN A 100 -5.57 12.68 -2.50
N ALA A 101 -6.49 11.87 -3.02
CA ALA A 101 -7.92 12.03 -2.81
C ALA A 101 -8.26 12.04 -1.31
N LEU A 102 -7.72 11.08 -0.55
CA LEU A 102 -7.95 11.03 0.90
C LEU A 102 -7.39 12.25 1.64
N LEU A 103 -6.22 12.75 1.25
CA LEU A 103 -5.66 13.98 1.86
C LEU A 103 -6.55 15.19 1.61
N ASP A 104 -7.08 15.32 0.38
CA ASP A 104 -7.97 16.42 -0.01
C ASP A 104 -9.30 16.33 0.74
N GLU A 105 -9.94 15.15 0.78
CA GLU A 105 -11.21 14.95 1.50
C GLU A 105 -11.07 15.13 3.01
N LEU A 106 -9.94 14.71 3.59
CA LEU A 106 -9.65 15.01 4.98
C LEU A 106 -9.48 16.52 5.18
N ALA A 107 -8.86 17.26 4.25
CA ALA A 107 -8.67 18.72 4.36
C ALA A 107 -9.99 19.48 4.34
N GLU A 108 -11.02 18.91 3.72
CA GLU A 108 -12.38 19.42 3.72
C GLU A 108 -13.20 19.01 4.96
N ASP A 109 -12.59 18.29 5.92
CA ASP A 109 -13.23 17.74 7.12
C ASP A 109 -14.50 16.92 6.80
N LYS A 110 -14.45 16.17 5.69
CA LYS A 110 -15.55 15.32 5.22
C LYS A 110 -15.92 14.27 6.28
N PRO A 111 -17.22 13.95 6.49
CA PRO A 111 -17.63 12.96 7.47
C PRO A 111 -17.01 11.59 7.24
N VAL A 112 -16.56 10.93 8.31
CA VAL A 112 -15.90 9.60 8.25
C VAL A 112 -16.73 8.55 7.50
N ARG A 113 -18.06 8.59 7.61
CA ARG A 113 -18.95 7.68 6.88
C ARG A 113 -18.80 7.82 5.37
N ASP A 114 -18.69 9.04 4.87
CA ASP A 114 -18.60 9.32 3.43
C ASP A 114 -17.20 8.92 2.93
N LEU A 115 -16.14 9.27 3.69
CA LEU A 115 -14.77 8.81 3.42
C LEU A 115 -14.68 7.28 3.25
N ILE A 116 -15.37 6.50 4.10
CA ILE A 116 -15.40 5.03 3.99
C ILE A 116 -15.98 4.59 2.65
N GLN A 117 -17.06 5.24 2.20
CA GLN A 117 -17.72 4.88 0.94
C GLN A 117 -16.82 5.21 -0.26
N ASP A 118 -16.26 6.43 -0.30
CA ASP A 118 -15.41 6.86 -1.41
C ASP A 118 -14.14 6.01 -1.53
N LEU A 119 -13.51 5.69 -0.39
CA LEU A 119 -12.35 4.81 -0.37
C LEU A 119 -12.67 3.38 -0.80
N ARG A 120 -13.86 2.84 -0.47
CA ARG A 120 -14.28 1.52 -0.96
C ARG A 120 -14.46 1.52 -2.47
N ASP A 121 -15.10 2.55 -3.01
CA ASP A 121 -15.35 2.67 -4.44
C ASP A 121 -14.03 2.81 -5.22
N MET A 122 -13.10 3.65 -4.73
CA MET A 122 -11.76 3.79 -5.31
C MET A 122 -10.93 2.51 -5.18
N ALA A 123 -10.91 1.87 -4.02
CA ALA A 123 -10.19 0.62 -3.81
C ALA A 123 -10.71 -0.50 -4.73
N HIS A 124 -12.04 -0.62 -4.88
CA HIS A 124 -12.65 -1.60 -5.77
C HIS A 124 -12.34 -1.29 -7.24
N LYS A 125 -12.52 -0.03 -7.67
CA LYS A 125 -12.26 0.42 -9.05
C LYS A 125 -10.83 0.13 -9.50
N HIS A 126 -9.85 0.34 -8.62
CA HIS A 126 -8.44 0.14 -8.93
C HIS A 126 -7.87 -1.18 -8.41
N SER A 127 -8.71 -2.06 -7.86
CA SER A 127 -8.33 -3.35 -7.26
C SER A 127 -7.19 -3.21 -6.22
N ILE A 128 -7.24 -2.16 -5.41
CA ILE A 128 -6.25 -1.92 -4.35
C ILE A 128 -6.59 -2.83 -3.16
N PRO A 129 -5.66 -3.69 -2.71
CA PRO A 129 -5.90 -4.57 -1.58
C PRO A 129 -6.16 -3.81 -0.28
N GLU A 130 -7.06 -4.34 0.55
CA GLU A 130 -7.45 -3.73 1.83
C GLU A 130 -6.26 -3.35 2.74
N HIS A 131 -5.28 -4.26 2.88
CA HIS A 131 -4.06 -4.02 3.68
C HIS A 131 -3.19 -2.86 3.18
N GLU A 132 -3.32 -2.47 1.90
CA GLU A 132 -2.66 -1.28 1.36
C GLU A 132 -3.50 -0.03 1.62
N VAL A 133 -4.83 -0.13 1.52
CA VAL A 133 -5.75 0.97 1.83
C VAL A 133 -5.61 1.40 3.29
N VAL A 134 -5.62 0.47 4.25
CA VAL A 134 -5.47 0.80 5.68
C VAL A 134 -4.12 1.43 6.00
N ALA A 135 -3.06 1.03 5.30
CA ALA A 135 -1.75 1.65 5.42
C ALA A 135 -1.74 3.10 4.90
N ILE A 136 -2.44 3.37 3.80
CA ILE A 136 -2.62 4.73 3.25
C ILE A 136 -3.47 5.58 4.20
N ILE A 137 -4.56 5.04 4.75
CA ILE A 137 -5.39 5.73 5.74
C ILE A 137 -4.55 6.15 6.94
N TRP A 138 -3.78 5.22 7.53
CA TRP A 138 -2.87 5.53 8.62
C TRP A 138 -1.91 6.66 8.26
N GLN A 139 -1.25 6.58 7.10
CA GLN A 139 -0.30 7.59 6.66
C GLN A 139 -0.96 8.98 6.54
N CYS A 140 -2.12 9.06 5.89
CA CYS A 140 -2.84 10.32 5.69
C CYS A 140 -3.29 10.91 7.03
N VAL A 141 -3.93 10.11 7.87
CA VAL A 141 -4.41 10.53 9.19
C VAL A 141 -3.25 11.03 10.06
N MET A 142 -2.13 10.29 10.13
CA MET A 142 -1.00 10.68 10.96
C MET A 142 -0.24 11.90 10.42
N SER A 143 -0.23 12.12 9.11
CA SER A 143 0.40 13.31 8.51
C SER A 143 -0.29 14.63 8.87
N ARG A 144 -1.56 14.58 9.27
CA ARG A 144 -2.35 15.75 9.71
C ARG A 144 -2.10 16.15 11.16
N GLY A 145 -1.45 15.31 11.96
CA GLY A 145 -1.28 15.59 13.37
C GLY A 145 -0.22 16.64 13.62
N GLU A 146 -0.59 17.73 14.30
CA GLU A 146 0.36 18.70 14.83
C GLU A 146 0.80 18.29 16.24
N TRP A 147 1.94 17.61 16.32
CA TRP A 147 2.35 16.91 17.53
C TRP A 147 3.05 17.79 18.55
N ASN A 148 2.69 17.60 19.82
CA ASN A 148 3.36 18.24 20.95
C ASN A 148 4.85 17.82 21.02
N LYS A 149 5.72 18.71 21.50
CA LYS A 149 7.15 18.39 21.72
C LYS A 149 7.39 17.56 22.99
N LYS A 150 6.45 17.55 23.94
CA LYS A 150 6.53 16.74 25.17
C LYS A 150 5.97 15.35 24.91
N GLU A 151 6.81 14.33 25.09
CA GLU A 151 6.48 12.92 24.80
C GLU A 151 5.18 12.44 25.48
N GLU A 152 4.98 12.74 26.77
CA GLU A 152 3.80 12.30 27.52
C GLU A 152 2.49 12.90 26.98
N LEU A 153 2.51 14.17 26.59
CA LEU A 153 1.34 14.85 26.01
C LEU A 153 1.09 14.42 24.57
N LEU A 154 2.16 14.14 23.82
CA LEU A 154 2.09 13.66 22.45
C LEU A 154 1.37 12.30 22.37
N ALA A 155 1.65 11.37 23.28
CA ALA A 155 1.00 10.06 23.27
C ALA A 155 -0.52 10.16 23.50
N GLU A 156 -0.97 11.03 24.43
CA GLU A 156 -2.40 11.29 24.65
C GLU A 156 -3.03 12.00 23.45
N GLN A 157 -2.35 13.01 22.89
CA GLN A 157 -2.82 13.75 21.74
C GLN A 157 -2.98 12.84 20.51
N ALA A 158 -2.02 11.95 20.24
CA ALA A 158 -2.07 10.99 19.16
C ALA A 158 -3.21 9.99 19.32
N ALA A 159 -3.41 9.46 20.53
CA ALA A 159 -4.53 8.57 20.82
C ALA A 159 -5.88 9.27 20.60
N LYS A 160 -6.02 10.53 21.04
CA LYS A 160 -7.22 11.34 20.82
C LYS A 160 -7.48 11.61 19.34
N HIS A 161 -6.44 11.99 18.59
CA HIS A 161 -6.51 12.20 17.15
C HIS A 161 -6.98 10.94 16.42
N LEU A 162 -6.32 9.81 16.67
CA LEU A 162 -6.65 8.54 16.03
C LEU A 162 -8.05 8.03 16.40
N ARG A 163 -8.53 8.27 17.62
CA ARG A 163 -9.88 7.85 18.05
C ARG A 163 -10.99 8.46 17.20
N HIS A 164 -10.79 9.63 16.59
CA HIS A 164 -11.77 10.18 15.65
C HIS A 164 -11.88 9.32 14.37
N TYR A 165 -10.78 8.71 13.95
CA TYR A 165 -10.67 7.94 12.71
C TYR A 165 -10.73 6.42 12.92
N THR A 166 -11.00 5.94 14.15
CA THR A 166 -11.12 4.49 14.38
C THR A 166 -12.23 3.83 13.56
N PRO A 167 -13.40 4.45 13.27
CA PRO A 167 -14.38 3.84 12.36
C PRO A 167 -13.84 3.71 10.93
N LEU A 168 -13.03 4.67 10.48
CA LEU A 168 -12.37 4.63 9.18
C LEU A 168 -11.35 3.49 9.13
N LEU A 169 -10.48 3.39 10.13
CA LEU A 169 -9.48 2.31 10.22
C LEU A 169 -10.14 0.94 10.31
N ALA A 170 -11.16 0.76 11.17
CA ALA A 170 -11.90 -0.48 11.33
C ALA A 170 -12.57 -0.95 10.03
N ALA A 171 -13.05 -0.02 9.19
CA ALA A 171 -13.69 -0.35 7.92
C ALA A 171 -12.75 -1.01 6.89
N PHE A 172 -11.43 -0.88 7.08
CA PHE A 172 -10.37 -1.44 6.23
C PHE A 172 -9.36 -2.30 7.02
N ALA A 173 -9.68 -2.65 8.26
CA ALA A 173 -8.90 -3.56 9.10
C ALA A 173 -9.74 -4.81 9.43
N GLN A 174 -10.44 -5.36 8.43
CA GLN A 174 -11.37 -6.48 8.62
C GLN A 174 -10.71 -7.86 8.50
N SER A 175 -9.48 -7.89 7.98
CA SER A 175 -8.71 -9.11 7.81
C SER A 175 -7.42 -9.07 8.63
N ALA A 176 -6.99 -10.22 9.15
CA ALA A 176 -5.73 -10.33 9.89
C ALA A 176 -4.52 -9.77 9.10
N LYS A 177 -4.54 -9.85 7.77
CA LYS A 177 -3.51 -9.24 6.91
C LYS A 177 -3.55 -7.71 6.97
N ALA A 178 -4.72 -7.12 6.94
CA ALA A 178 -4.89 -5.66 7.02
C ALA A 178 -4.56 -5.14 8.42
N GLU A 179 -5.00 -5.83 9.47
CA GLU A 179 -4.67 -5.47 10.85
C GLU A 179 -3.16 -5.57 11.14
N ILE A 180 -2.48 -6.63 10.69
CA ILE A 180 -1.01 -6.74 10.80
C ILE A 180 -0.32 -5.62 10.01
N ALA A 181 -0.83 -5.24 8.83
CA ALA A 181 -0.27 -4.14 8.06
C ALA A 181 -0.42 -2.81 8.81
N LEU A 182 -1.58 -2.56 9.43
CA LEU A 182 -1.80 -1.38 10.26
C LEU A 182 -0.87 -1.37 11.48
N LEU A 183 -0.78 -2.46 12.24
CA LEU A 183 0.11 -2.57 13.41
C LEU A 183 1.58 -2.36 13.02
N THR A 184 1.98 -2.89 11.86
CA THR A 184 3.31 -2.66 11.27
C THR A 184 3.54 -1.17 10.99
N LYS A 185 2.54 -0.45 10.47
CA LYS A 185 2.63 1.00 10.24
C LYS A 185 2.71 1.81 11.52
N VAL A 186 1.99 1.41 12.58
CA VAL A 186 2.13 2.02 13.91
C VAL A 186 3.54 1.83 14.44
N GLN A 187 4.09 0.62 14.33
CA GLN A 187 5.44 0.29 14.76
C GLN A 187 6.50 1.12 14.02
N GLU A 188 6.44 1.14 12.69
CA GLU A 188 7.36 1.92 11.84
C GLU A 188 7.32 3.40 12.23
N TYR A 189 6.12 3.97 12.34
CA TYR A 189 5.94 5.37 12.70
C TYR A 189 6.49 5.73 14.07
N CYS A 190 6.23 4.89 15.09
CA CYS A 190 6.75 5.10 16.44
C CYS A 190 8.27 4.91 16.53
N TYR A 191 8.84 4.02 15.70
CA TYR A 191 10.28 3.76 15.69
C TYR A 191 11.07 4.85 14.96
N GLU A 192 10.53 5.36 13.85
CA GLU A 192 11.17 6.43 13.07
C GLU A 192 11.07 7.80 13.75
N ASN A 193 10.06 8.00 14.61
CA ASN A 193 9.87 9.24 15.36
C ASN A 193 10.17 9.03 16.84
N MET A 194 11.36 9.46 17.30
CA MET A 194 11.80 9.26 18.69
C MET A 194 10.78 9.74 19.75
N ASN A 195 10.06 10.84 19.47
CA ASN A 195 9.04 11.37 20.39
C ASN A 195 7.82 10.44 20.56
N PHE A 196 7.60 9.51 19.62
CA PHE A 196 6.52 8.52 19.63
C PHE A 196 6.95 7.17 20.21
N MET A 197 8.22 6.98 20.59
CA MET A 197 8.72 5.71 21.10
C MET A 197 7.96 5.20 22.31
N ARG A 198 7.50 6.10 23.20
CA ARG A 198 6.68 5.76 24.38
C ARG A 198 5.18 5.72 24.08
N ALA A 199 4.75 6.15 22.90
CA ALA A 199 3.34 6.17 22.52
C ALA A 199 2.86 4.82 21.98
N PHE A 200 3.77 3.98 21.47
CA PHE A 200 3.43 2.74 20.77
C PHE A 200 2.42 1.86 21.55
N SER A 201 2.76 1.46 22.77
CA SER A 201 1.90 0.58 23.59
C SER A 201 0.51 1.19 23.80
N LYS A 202 0.46 2.50 24.06
CA LYS A 202 -0.81 3.23 24.23
C LYS A 202 -1.66 3.26 22.96
N LEU A 203 -1.04 3.44 21.80
CA LEU A 203 -1.73 3.43 20.51
C LEU A 203 -2.29 2.04 20.19
N VAL A 204 -1.50 0.98 20.40
CA VAL A 204 -1.95 -0.40 20.16
C VAL A 204 -3.10 -0.78 21.09
N VAL A 205 -2.99 -0.47 22.39
CA VAL A 205 -4.09 -0.71 23.36
C VAL A 205 -5.35 0.06 22.97
N MET A 206 -5.21 1.30 22.47
CA MET A 206 -6.35 2.09 21.99
C MET A 206 -7.01 1.46 20.76
N LEU A 207 -6.23 1.01 19.78
CA LEU A 207 -6.72 0.33 18.58
C LEU A 207 -7.41 -1.00 18.91
N TYR A 208 -6.90 -1.76 19.88
CA TYR A 208 -7.56 -2.95 20.41
C TYR A 208 -8.92 -2.61 21.05
N LYS A 209 -8.94 -1.66 22.00
CA LYS A 209 -10.17 -1.24 22.70
C LYS A 209 -11.25 -0.64 21.80
N THR A 210 -10.88 -0.25 20.59
CA THR A 210 -11.80 0.32 19.59
C THR A 210 -12.14 -0.67 18.47
N ASN A 211 -11.82 -1.96 18.66
CA ASN A 211 -12.07 -3.05 17.71
C ASN A 211 -11.45 -2.83 16.32
N VAL A 212 -10.29 -2.15 16.27
CA VAL A 212 -9.50 -1.98 15.04
C VAL A 212 -8.43 -3.06 14.90
N LEU A 213 -7.90 -3.54 16.02
CA LEU A 213 -6.95 -4.66 16.07
C LEU A 213 -7.52 -5.76 16.96
N SER A 214 -7.48 -6.99 16.46
CA SER A 214 -7.85 -8.20 17.19
C SER A 214 -6.73 -8.65 18.13
N GLU A 215 -7.13 -9.41 19.15
CA GLU A 215 -6.21 -10.07 20.07
C GLU A 215 -5.24 -10.99 19.32
N GLU A 216 -5.77 -11.85 18.45
CA GLU A 216 -5.01 -12.82 17.65
C GLU A 216 -3.86 -12.15 16.88
N VAL A 217 -4.14 -11.00 16.26
CA VAL A 217 -3.16 -10.23 15.48
C VAL A 217 -2.08 -9.64 16.38
N ILE A 218 -2.43 -9.12 17.55
CA ILE A 218 -1.47 -8.54 18.50
C ILE A 218 -0.56 -9.64 19.05
N LEU A 219 -1.12 -10.79 19.44
CA LEU A 219 -0.36 -11.94 19.90
C LEU A 219 0.54 -12.50 18.80
N LYS A 220 0.03 -12.61 17.57
CA LYS A 220 0.80 -13.03 16.39
C LYS A 220 1.98 -12.08 16.14
N TRP A 221 1.72 -10.77 16.08
CA TRP A 221 2.76 -9.77 15.93
C TRP A 221 3.79 -9.86 17.05
N TYR A 222 3.40 -10.12 18.30
CA TYR A 222 4.32 -10.24 19.43
C TYR A 222 5.23 -11.48 19.32
N ARG A 223 4.68 -12.63 18.91
CA ARG A 223 5.40 -13.92 18.81
C ARG A 223 6.34 -14.01 17.59
N GLU A 224 6.01 -13.39 16.46
CA GLU A 224 6.76 -13.58 15.20
C GLU A 224 8.14 -12.90 15.21
N PRO A 225 9.27 -13.63 15.09
CA PRO A 225 10.61 -13.03 15.19
C PRO A 225 10.97 -12.07 14.03
N ASN A 226 10.26 -12.16 12.89
CA ASN A 226 10.56 -11.45 11.64
C ASN A 226 9.56 -10.33 11.33
N SER A 227 9.30 -9.42 12.26
CA SER A 227 8.57 -8.19 11.92
C SER A 227 9.48 -7.17 11.25
N SER A 228 8.88 -6.13 10.68
CA SER A 228 9.56 -4.90 10.24
C SER A 228 10.48 -4.30 11.31
N LYS A 229 11.34 -3.36 10.89
CA LYS A 229 12.34 -2.68 11.72
C LYS A 229 11.68 -2.04 12.97
N GLY A 230 12.29 -2.22 14.14
CA GLY A 230 11.91 -1.53 15.37
C GLY A 230 11.16 -2.34 16.42
N LYS A 231 10.57 -3.50 16.08
CA LYS A 231 9.78 -4.32 17.03
C LYS A 231 10.47 -4.63 18.34
N VAL A 232 11.75 -4.99 18.31
CA VAL A 232 12.51 -5.37 19.53
C VAL A 232 12.47 -4.26 20.59
N MET A 233 12.35 -2.99 20.16
CA MET A 233 12.25 -1.84 21.08
C MET A 233 10.88 -1.71 21.76
N PHE A 234 9.86 -2.42 21.27
CA PHE A 234 8.48 -2.34 21.73
C PHE A 234 8.00 -3.59 22.46
N LEU A 235 8.73 -4.71 22.38
CA LEU A 235 8.38 -5.96 23.06
C LEU A 235 8.18 -5.74 24.57
N ASP A 236 9.13 -5.08 25.24
CA ASP A 236 9.03 -4.81 26.67
C ASP A 236 7.82 -3.92 27.03
N GLN A 237 7.54 -2.91 26.19
CA GLN A 237 6.38 -2.01 26.37
C GLN A 237 5.03 -2.72 26.21
N MET A 238 5.01 -3.83 25.47
CA MET A 238 3.81 -4.61 25.20
C MET A 238 3.64 -5.81 26.14
N LYS A 239 4.69 -6.22 26.85
CA LYS A 239 4.72 -7.43 27.66
C LYS A 239 3.53 -7.56 28.61
N LYS A 240 3.29 -6.55 29.46
CA LYS A 240 2.17 -6.56 30.42
C LYS A 240 0.80 -6.65 29.75
N PHE A 241 0.64 -6.02 28.59
CA PHE A 241 -0.62 -6.05 27.85
C PHE A 241 -0.85 -7.40 27.18
N VAL A 242 0.21 -8.00 26.63
CA VAL A 242 0.17 -9.34 26.05
C VAL A 242 -0.11 -10.40 27.12
N GLU A 243 0.55 -10.32 28.28
CA GLU A 243 0.27 -11.19 29.42
C GLU A 243 -1.21 -11.08 29.83
N TRP A 244 -1.75 -9.87 29.88
CA TRP A 244 -3.17 -9.65 30.17
C TRP A 244 -4.12 -10.26 29.13
N LEU A 245 -3.83 -10.12 27.82
CA LEU A 245 -4.64 -10.73 26.76
C LEU A 245 -4.70 -12.26 26.95
N GLN A 246 -3.54 -12.88 27.15
CA GLN A 246 -3.46 -14.34 27.33
C GLN A 246 -4.18 -14.84 28.58
N SER A 247 -4.13 -14.10 29.69
CA SER A 247 -4.83 -14.50 30.93
C SER A 247 -6.34 -14.29 30.84
N ALA A 248 -6.81 -13.28 30.10
CA ALA A 248 -8.25 -13.03 29.92
C ALA A 248 -8.94 -14.15 29.13
N GLU A 249 -8.23 -14.77 28.18
CA GLU A 249 -8.70 -15.94 27.43
C GLU A 249 -8.82 -17.18 28.35
N GLU A 250 -7.82 -17.46 29.18
CA GLU A 250 -7.79 -18.60 30.12
C GLU A 250 -8.90 -18.55 31.20
N GLU A 251 -9.26 -17.35 31.68
CA GLU A 251 -10.38 -17.17 32.63
C GLU A 251 -11.76 -17.31 31.99
N SER A 252 -11.86 -17.10 30.67
CA SER A 252 -13.13 -17.19 29.93
C SER A 252 -13.47 -18.63 29.54
N GLU A 253 -12.47 -19.45 29.19
CA GLU A 253 -12.68 -20.87 28.86
C GLU A 253 -12.90 -21.75 30.11
N SER A 254 -12.35 -21.38 31.26
CA SER A 254 -12.50 -22.15 32.52
C SER A 254 -13.83 -21.90 33.25
N GLY A 255 -14.65 -20.96 32.78
CA GLY A 255 -15.98 -20.66 33.33
C GLY A 255 -17.14 -21.39 32.65
N GLU A 256 -16.90 -22.19 31.61
CA GLU A 256 -17.94 -22.92 30.87
C GLU A 256 -18.06 -24.42 31.24
N GLU A 257 -17.27 -24.92 32.20
CA GLU A 257 -17.34 -26.31 32.70
C GLU A 257 -18.05 -26.47 34.07
N GLU A 258 -18.62 -25.40 34.63
CA GLU A 258 -19.47 -25.46 35.83
C GLU A 258 -20.87 -24.88 35.57
N ASP A 259 -21.70 -25.61 34.81
CA ASP A 259 -23.18 -25.59 34.94
C ASP A 259 -23.83 -26.86 34.33
#